data_AF-A0A2E8YD50-F1
#
_entry.id   AF-A0A2E8YD50-F1
#
_cell.length_a   1.000
_cell.length_b   1.000
_cell.length_c   1.000
_cell.angle_alpha   90.00
_cell.angle_beta   90.00
_cell.angle_gamma   90.00
#
_symmetry.space_group_name_H-M   'P 1'
#
loop_
_entity.id
_entity.type
_entity.pdbx_description
1 polymer ?
#
loop_
_entity_poly.entity_id
_entity_poly.type
_entity_poly.pdbx_seq_one_letter_code
_entity_poly.pdbx_strand_id
1 'polypeptide(L)'
;MTTESKARLYGLWVLQHHGTNRILTVMSSAGIAAQRAHMTEVDGLEVRAGDGRFTQYVEQQPQALTQLIALHDIEVLSFQAWAEKKAEFGDACR
;
A
#
# COMPACT_ATOMS: atom_id res chain seq x y z
N MET A 1 -10.62 -21.78 -17.39
CA MET A 1 -9.73 -21.28 -16.32
C MET A 1 -9.65 -19.78 -16.47
N THR A 2 -10.46 -19.05 -15.71
CA THR A 2 -10.39 -17.59 -15.66
C THR A 2 -9.17 -17.26 -14.82
N THR A 3 -8.17 -16.63 -15.42
CA THR A 3 -7.05 -16.05 -14.67
C THR A 3 -7.66 -15.02 -13.72
N GLU A 4 -7.83 -15.37 -12.44
CA GLU A 4 -8.11 -14.37 -11.42
C GLU A 4 -6.92 -13.42 -11.44
N SER A 5 -7.11 -12.26 -12.07
CA SER A 5 -6.09 -11.23 -12.13
C SER A 5 -5.87 -10.78 -10.69
N LYS A 6 -4.79 -11.27 -10.08
CA LYS A 6 -4.41 -10.93 -8.69
C LYS A 6 -4.41 -9.41 -8.59
N ALA A 7 -5.13 -8.86 -7.61
CA ALA A 7 -5.29 -7.43 -7.47
C ALA A 7 -3.92 -6.74 -7.41
N ARG A 8 -3.68 -5.74 -8.29
CA ARG A 8 -2.41 -5.05 -8.35
C ARG A 8 -2.32 -4.05 -7.20
N LEU A 9 -1.17 -4.01 -6.55
CA LEU A 9 -0.90 -3.09 -5.44
C LEU A 9 0.05 -1.99 -5.90
N TYR A 10 -0.27 -0.78 -5.47
CA TYR A 10 0.55 0.41 -5.73
C TYR A 10 0.95 1.02 -4.40
N GLY A 11 2.18 1.50 -4.32
CA GLY A 11 2.76 2.12 -3.12
C GLY A 11 3.12 3.58 -3.35
N LEU A 12 3.00 4.40 -2.32
CA LEU A 12 3.53 5.75 -2.26
C LEU A 12 4.34 5.91 -0.98
N TRP A 13 5.60 6.31 -1.13
CA TRP A 13 6.41 6.74 0.00
C TRP A 13 5.83 8.03 0.59
N VAL A 14 5.50 7.99 1.88
CA VAL A 14 5.07 9.17 2.61
C VAL A 14 6.16 9.54 3.61
N LEU A 15 6.66 10.77 3.50
CA LEU A 15 7.59 11.31 4.48
C LEU A 15 6.80 11.73 5.71
N GLN A 16 7.16 11.20 6.88
CA GLN A 16 6.60 11.67 8.13
C GLN A 16 7.32 12.97 8.51
N HIS A 17 6.58 14.07 8.65
CA HIS A 17 7.12 15.39 9.00
C HIS A 17 7.77 15.46 10.40
N HIS A 18 7.68 14.40 11.22
CA HIS A 18 8.12 14.37 12.61
C HIS A 18 8.82 13.06 13.06
N GLY A 19 9.31 12.22 12.13
CA GLY A 19 9.94 10.95 12.50
C GLY A 19 10.90 10.39 11.45
N THR A 20 11.83 9.54 11.89
CA THR A 20 12.81 8.82 11.05
C THR A 20 12.22 7.60 10.34
N ASN A 21 10.99 7.21 10.68
CA ASN A 21 10.41 5.96 10.18
C ASN A 21 9.87 6.14 8.76
N ARG A 22 10.19 5.18 7.89
CA ARG A 22 9.68 5.14 6.52
C ARG A 22 8.23 4.65 6.53
N ILE A 23 7.39 5.29 5.73
CA ILE A 23 5.98 4.92 5.61
C ILE A 23 5.67 4.63 4.14
N LEU A 24 5.04 3.50 3.88
CA LEU A 24 4.49 3.15 2.58
C LEU A 24 2.96 3.15 2.66
N THR A 25 2.32 4.09 1.97
CA THR A 25 0.86 4.05 1.77
C THR A 25 0.58 3.17 0.56
N VAL A 26 -0.36 2.23 0.68
CA VAL A 26 -0.68 1.28 -0.37
C VAL A 26 -2.11 1.52 -0.86
N MET A 27 -2.37 1.26 -2.14
CA MET A 27 -3.71 1.16 -2.71
C MET A 27 -3.79 -0.09 -3.61
N SER A 28 -5.01 -0.56 -3.87
CA SER A 28 -5.24 -1.72 -4.74
C SER A 28 -6.13 -1.34 -5.91
N SER A 29 -5.86 -1.91 -7.08
CA SER A 29 -6.76 -1.83 -8.24
C SER A 29 -8.13 -2.48 -7.99
N ALA A 30 -8.24 -3.36 -6.99
CA ALA A 30 -9.50 -3.99 -6.58
C ALA A 30 -10.19 -3.27 -5.41
N GLY A 31 -9.66 -2.11 -5.00
CA GLY A 31 -10.23 -1.27 -3.95
C GLY A 31 -9.80 -1.61 -2.52
N ILE A 32 -10.28 -0.80 -1.57
CA ILE A 32 -9.85 -0.86 -0.16
C ILE A 32 -10.19 -2.20 0.51
N ALA A 33 -11.33 -2.81 0.19
CA ALA A 33 -11.72 -4.09 0.79
C ALA A 33 -10.76 -5.23 0.39
N ALA A 34 -10.36 -5.30 -0.88
CA ALA A 34 -9.38 -6.27 -1.37
C ALA A 34 -7.99 -6.01 -0.79
N GLN A 35 -7.60 -4.74 -0.67
CA GLN A 35 -6.37 -4.37 0.02
C GLN A 35 -6.37 -4.84 1.48
N ARG A 36 -7.48 -4.68 2.20
CA ARG A 36 -7.62 -5.13 3.59
C ARG A 36 -7.51 -6.64 3.73
N ALA A 37 -8.11 -7.38 2.81
CA ALA A 37 -7.98 -8.84 2.79
C ALA A 37 -6.52 -9.30 2.58
N HIS A 38 -5.68 -8.45 2.01
CA HIS A 38 -4.25 -8.66 1.83
C HIS A 38 -3.37 -8.04 2.93
N MET A 39 -3.97 -7.58 4.04
CA MET A 39 -3.21 -7.14 5.20
C MET A 39 -2.57 -8.35 5.88
N THR A 40 -1.35 -8.66 5.48
CA THR A 40 -0.48 -9.60 6.18
C THR A 40 0.22 -8.90 7.33
N GLU A 41 0.24 -9.53 8.49
CA GLU A 41 1.23 -9.23 9.51
C GLU A 41 2.60 -9.59 8.92
N VAL A 42 3.43 -8.57 8.72
CA VAL A 42 4.83 -8.74 8.31
C VAL A 42 5.66 -8.26 9.47
N ASP A 43 6.56 -9.13 9.93
CA ASP A 43 7.46 -8.81 11.03
C ASP A 43 8.23 -7.51 10.76
N GLY A 44 8.35 -6.68 11.79
CA GLY A 44 9.05 -5.40 11.68
C GLY A 44 8.26 -4.29 10.96
N LEU A 45 6.97 -4.48 10.69
CA LEU A 45 6.05 -3.43 10.22
C LEU A 45 4.92 -3.18 11.22
N GLU A 46 4.64 -1.90 11.46
CA GLU A 46 3.37 -1.49 12.04
C GLU A 46 2.37 -1.23 10.90
N VAL A 47 1.21 -1.88 10.95
CA VAL A 47 0.15 -1.70 9.95
C VAL A 47 -0.90 -0.73 10.48
N ARG A 48 -1.10 0.38 9.78
CA ARG A 48 -2.15 1.38 10.06
C ARG A 48 -3.22 1.33 8.99
N ALA A 49 -4.37 0.73 9.30
CA ALA A 49 -5.54 0.70 8.42
C ALA A 49 -6.82 1.10 9.18
N GLY A 50 -7.85 1.55 8.47
CA GLY A 50 -9.13 1.96 9.07
C GLY A 50 -10.14 2.42 8.02
N ASP A 51 -11.38 2.66 8.43
CA ASP A 51 -12.49 3.02 7.53
C ASP A 51 -12.24 4.36 6.83
N GLY A 52 -12.44 4.36 5.52
CA GLY A 52 -12.21 5.53 4.66
C GLY A 52 -10.74 5.93 4.44
N ARG A 53 -9.77 5.08 4.80
CA ARG A 53 -8.33 5.37 4.59
C ARG A 53 -7.59 4.21 3.95
N PHE A 54 -6.59 4.56 3.13
CA PHE A 54 -5.60 3.63 2.62
C PHE A 54 -4.78 3.00 3.75
N THR A 55 -4.35 1.75 3.53
CA THR A 55 -3.43 1.10 4.47
C THR A 55 -2.06 1.73 4.38
N GLN A 56 -1.45 2.01 5.52
CA GLN A 56 -0.08 2.48 5.64
C GLN A 56 0.75 1.46 6.43
N TYR A 57 1.93 1.17 5.93
CA TYR A 57 2.92 0.34 6.60
C TYR A 57 4.05 1.24 7.09
N VAL A 58 4.33 1.18 8.39
CA VAL A 58 5.42 1.95 9.01
C VAL A 58 6.55 1.00 9.35
N GLU A 59 7.75 1.30 8.86
CA GLU A 59 8.94 0.50 9.11
C GLU A 59 9.38 0.60 10.57
N GLN A 60 9.42 -0.52 11.27
CA GLN A 60 9.93 -0.65 12.65
C GLN A 60 11.29 -1.34 12.69
N GLN A 61 11.60 -2.16 11.67
CA GLN A 61 12.90 -2.80 11.48
C GLN A 61 13.46 -2.45 10.11
N PRO A 62 14.78 -2.22 9.98
CA PRO A 62 15.39 -1.89 8.70
C PRO A 62 15.06 -2.93 7.62
N GLN A 63 14.67 -2.46 6.43
CA GLN A 63 14.37 -3.26 5.23
C GLN A 63 13.03 -4.00 5.23
N ALA A 64 12.23 -3.93 6.30
CA ALA A 64 10.93 -4.59 6.35
C ALA A 64 9.99 -4.10 5.24
N LEU A 65 10.02 -2.81 4.89
CA LEU A 65 9.21 -2.30 3.77
C LEU A 65 9.72 -2.76 2.40
N THR A 66 11.03 -2.92 2.25
CA THR A 66 11.61 -3.49 1.02
C THR A 66 11.16 -4.94 0.83
N GLN A 67 11.13 -5.72 1.91
CA GLN A 67 10.63 -7.09 1.88
C GLN A 67 9.14 -7.16 1.55
N LEU A 68 8.32 -6.27 2.12
CA LEU A 68 6.89 -6.16 1.78
C LEU A 68 6.68 -5.86 0.28
N ILE A 69 7.43 -4.90 -0.25
CA ILE A 69 7.36 -4.52 -1.67
C ILE A 69 7.67 -5.72 -2.56
N ALA A 70 8.73 -6.47 -2.24
CA ALA A 70 9.12 -7.65 -3.01
C ALA A 70 8.12 -8.81 -2.87
N LEU A 71 7.58 -9.05 -1.66
CA LEU A 71 6.65 -10.13 -1.38
C LEU A 71 5.33 -9.98 -2.15
N HIS A 72 4.85 -8.74 -2.28
CA HIS A 72 3.55 -8.44 -2.88
C HIS A 72 3.64 -7.78 -4.26
N ASP A 73 4.84 -7.65 -4.83
CA ASP A 73 5.10 -6.98 -6.10
C ASP A 73 4.47 -5.58 -6.15
N ILE A 74 4.69 -4.79 -5.09
CA ILE A 74 4.08 -3.47 -4.94
C ILE A 74 4.80 -2.49 -5.87
N GLU A 75 4.05 -1.94 -6.82
CA GLU A 75 4.56 -0.91 -7.71
C GLU A 75 4.63 0.44 -6.98
N VAL A 76 5.83 0.86 -6.61
CA VAL A 76 6.05 2.14 -5.94
C VAL A 76 6.01 3.28 -6.97
N LEU A 77 5.06 4.19 -6.79
CA LEU A 77 4.78 5.29 -7.71
C LEU A 77 5.37 6.62 -7.22
N SER A 78 5.58 7.54 -8.16
CA SER A 78 5.73 8.96 -7.85
C SER A 78 4.42 9.53 -7.33
N PHE A 79 4.47 10.68 -6.65
CA PHE A 79 3.26 11.35 -6.17
C PHE A 79 2.26 11.66 -7.31
N GLN A 80 2.76 12.08 -8.47
CA GLN A 80 1.92 12.35 -9.63
C GLN A 80 1.24 11.09 -10.16
N ALA A 81 2.02 10.03 -10.42
CA ALA A 81 1.46 8.76 -10.91
C ALA A 81 0.49 8.12 -9.92
N TRP A 82 0.75 8.29 -8.62
CA TRP A 82 -0.17 7.90 -7.56
C TRP A 82 -1.49 8.68 -7.65
N ALA A 83 -1.45 10.00 -7.82
CA ALA A 83 -2.65 10.83 -7.94
C ALA A 83 -3.47 10.46 -9.17
N GLU A 84 -2.82 10.21 -10.31
CA GLU A 84 -3.44 9.73 -11.54
C GLU A 84 -4.12 8.38 -11.33
N LYS A 85 -3.43 7.40 -10.72
CA LYS A 85 -4.01 6.08 -10.42
C LYS A 85 -5.17 6.14 -9.42
N LYS A 86 -5.04 6.97 -8.40
CA LYS A 86 -6.13 7.21 -7.44
C LYS A 86 -7.37 7.79 -8.14
N ALA A 87 -7.18 8.71 -9.09
CA ALA A 87 -8.28 9.27 -9.88
C ALA A 87 -8.90 8.24 -10.82
N GLU A 88 -8.08 7.37 -11.44
CA GLU A 88 -8.52 6.25 -12.28
C GLU A 88 -9.42 5.26 -11.51
N PHE A 89 -9.06 4.95 -10.26
CA PHE A 89 -9.80 3.99 -9.43
C PHE A 89 -11.06 4.59 -8.79
N GLY A 90 -11.21 5.92 -8.77
CA GLY A 90 -12.43 6.60 -8.31
C GLY A 90 -12.87 6.15 -6.91
N ASP A 91 -14.16 5.83 -6.77
CA ASP A 91 -14.77 5.45 -5.49
C ASP A 91 -14.30 4.08 -4.95
N ALA A 92 -13.61 3.25 -5.74
CA ALA A 92 -13.02 2.00 -5.23
C ALA A 92 -11.92 2.24 -4.18
N CYS A 93 -11.37 3.46 -4.17
CA CYS A 93 -10.35 3.93 -3.24
C CYS A 93 -10.91 4.76 -2.06
N ARG A 94 -12.24 4.82 -1.88
CA ARG A 94 -12.91 5.53 -0.78
C ARG A 94 -13.38 4.61 0.33
#